data_AF-A0A251WBK5-F1
#
_entry.id   AF-A0A251WBK5-F1
#
_cell.length_a   1.000
_cell.length_b   1.000
_cell.length_c   1.000
_cell.angle_alpha   90.00
_cell.angle_beta   90.00
_cell.angle_gamma   90.00
#
_symmetry.space_group_name_H-M   'P 1'
#
loop_
_entity.id
_entity.type
_entity.pdbx_description
1 polymer ?
#
loop_
_entity_poly.entity_id
_entity_poly.type
_entity_poly.pdbx_seq_one_letter_code
_entity_poly.pdbx_strand_id
1 'polypeptide(L)' 'MKEVTNGSEFLFLKVSRTPIAQYATSRLFSLLNPGNELWTVLSILKTLAQPIAQASSQS' A
#
# COMPACT_ATOMS: atom_id res chain seq x y z
N MET A 1 -5.70 -26.56 -4.35
CA MET A 1 -5.43 -25.15 -4.67
C MET A 1 -4.31 -24.71 -3.75
N LYS A 2 -3.08 -24.59 -4.25
CA LYS A 2 -1.95 -24.15 -3.43
C LYS A 2 -1.86 -22.64 -3.60
N GLU A 3 -2.02 -21.89 -2.51
CA GLU A 3 -1.67 -20.48 -2.47
C GLU A 3 -0.22 -20.36 -2.91
N VAL A 4 0.02 -19.72 -4.05
CA VAL A 4 1.36 -19.39 -4.48
C VAL A 4 1.77 -18.18 -3.63
N THR A 5 2.22 -18.43 -2.40
CA THR A 5 2.83 -17.45 -1.49
C THR A 5 4.22 -17.01 -1.98
N ASN A 6 4.40 -16.86 -3.29
CA ASN A 6 5.64 -16.36 -3.90
C ASN A 6 5.82 -14.84 -3.72
N GLY A 7 4.98 -14.18 -2.92
CA GLY A 7 5.01 -12.73 -2.71
C GLY A 7 4.62 -11.92 -3.95
N SER A 8 4.01 -12.55 -4.96
CA SER A 8 3.54 -11.83 -6.15
C SER A 8 2.20 -11.11 -5.95
N GLU A 9 1.52 -11.39 -4.84
CA GLU A 9 0.22 -10.82 -4.49
C GLU A 9 0.34 -9.89 -3.28
N PHE A 10 -0.32 -8.73 -3.35
CA PHE A 10 -0.24 -7.65 -2.37
C PHE A 10 -1.63 -7.23 -1.93
N LEU A 11 -1.79 -6.98 -0.63
CA LEU A 11 -3.01 -6.47 -0.01
C LEU A 11 -2.65 -5.28 0.90
N PHE A 12 -3.39 -4.19 0.80
CA PHE A 12 -3.22 -3.04 1.69
C PHE A 12 -4.28 -3.05 2.79
N LEU A 13 -3.84 -2.82 4.02
CA LEU A 13 -4.71 -2.65 5.19
C LEU A 13 -4.86 -1.17 5.50
N LYS A 14 -6.10 -0.68 5.48
CA LYS A 14 -6.46 0.64 5.97
C LYS A 14 -6.98 0.52 7.39
N VAL A 15 -6.50 1.39 8.27
CA VAL A 15 -7.00 1.54 9.64
C VAL A 15 -7.64 2.91 9.77
N SER A 16 -8.88 2.95 10.24
CA SER A 16 -9.56 4.18 10.67
C SER A 16 -9.94 4.06 12.14
N ARG A 17 -9.61 5.08 12.94
CA ARG A 17 -9.82 5.07 14.40
C ARG A 17 -10.86 6.11 14.79
N THR A 18 -12.14 5.75 14.76
CA THR A 18 -13.21 6.59 15.33
C THR A 18 -14.54 5.82 15.48
N PRO A 19 -15.12 5.64 16.69
CA PRO A 19 -14.49 5.59 18.02
C PRO A 19 -13.72 4.27 18.29
N ILE A 20 -13.92 3.25 17.45
CA ILE A 20 -13.24 1.94 17.53
C ILE A 20 -12.36 1.79 16.27
N ALA A 21 -11.24 1.06 16.38
CA ALA A 21 -10.40 0.74 15.24
C ALA A 21 -11.16 -0.13 14.23
N GLN A 22 -11.37 0.41 13.03
CA GLN A 22 -11.96 -0.31 11.91
C GLN A 22 -10.87 -0.61 10.89
N TYR A 23 -10.89 -1.84 10.38
CA TYR A 23 -9.94 -2.35 9.42
C TYR A 23 -10.66 -2.60 8.10
N ALA A 24 -10.07 -2.13 7.01
CA ALA A 24 -10.53 -2.42 5.66
C ALA A 24 -9.36 -2.92 4.82
N THR A 25 -9.65 -3.85 3.91
CA THR A 25 -8.69 -4.38 2.96
C THR A 25 -8.90 -3.78 1.58
N SER A 26 -7.84 -3.61 0.81
CA SER A 26 -7.93 -3.33 -0.62
C SER A 26 -8.39 -4.57 -1.40
N ARG A 27 -8.52 -4.43 -2.73
CA ARG A 27 -8.45 -5.61 -3.61
C ARG A 27 -7.03 -6.20 -3.60
N LEU A 28 -6.91 -7.46 -4.02
CA LEU A 28 -5.63 -8.12 -4.20
C LEU A 28 -4.95 -7.59 -5.48
N PHE A 29 -3.69 -7.19 -5.37
CA PHE A 29 -2.88 -6.76 -6.49
C PHE A 29 -1.89 -7.85 -6.85
N SER A 30 -1.83 -8.28 -8.11
CA SER A 30 -0.84 -9.25 -8.57
C SER A 30 0.19 -8.58 -9.47
N LEU A 31 1.47 -8.89 -9.26
CA LEU A 31 2.56 -8.51 -10.15
C LEU A 31 2.48 -9.17 -11.53
N LEU A 32 1.74 -10.28 -11.62
CA LEU A 32 1.62 -11.06 -12.84
C LEU A 32 0.44 -10.60 -13.71
N ASN A 33 -0.40 -9.69 -13.20
CA ASN A 33 -1.53 -9.17 -13.97
C ASN A 33 -1.04 -8.14 -15.01
N PRO A 34 -1.43 -8.29 -16.29
CA PRO A 34 -1.18 -7.27 -17.30
C PRO A 34 -1.91 -5.97 -16.88
N GLY A 35 -1.17 -4.87 -16.80
CA GLY A 35 -1.68 -3.57 -16.33
C GLY A 35 -1.15 -3.11 -14.96
N ASN A 36 -0.43 -3.98 -14.24
CA ASN A 36 0.30 -3.74 -12.98
C ASN A 36 -0.14 -2.49 -12.19
N GLU A 37 -1.39 -2.53 -11.71
CA GLU A 37 -2.02 -1.45 -10.93
C GLU A 37 -1.28 -1.18 -9.61
N LEU A 38 -0.47 -2.13 -9.14
CA LEU A 38 0.35 -1.98 -7.95
C LEU A 38 1.36 -0.84 -8.10
N TRP A 39 1.97 -0.67 -9.28
CA TRP A 39 2.91 0.43 -9.51
C TRP A 39 2.26 1.81 -9.34
N THR A 40 1.01 1.96 -9.77
CA THR A 40 0.25 3.21 -9.58
C THR A 40 0.00 3.48 -8.10
N VAL A 41 -0.32 2.45 -7.31
CA VAL A 41 -0.48 2.61 -5.85
C VAL A 41 0.86 3.01 -5.20
N LEU A 42 1.95 2.34 -5.57
CA LEU A 42 3.28 2.62 -5.01
C LEU A 42 3.79 4.03 -5.37
N SER A 43 3.50 4.53 -6.57
CA SER A 43 3.90 5.89 -6.96
C SER A 43 3.17 6.95 -6.13
N ILE A 44 1.87 6.77 -5.89
CA ILE A 44 1.07 7.65 -5.01
C ILE A 44 1.66 7.63 -3.59
N LEU A 45 1.92 6.44 -3.02
CA LEU A 45 2.49 6.33 -1.68
C LEU A 45 3.88 6.99 -1.59
N LYS A 46 4.72 6.84 -2.63
CA LYS A 46 6.02 7.50 -2.71
C LYS A 46 5.88 9.03 -2.71
N THR A 47 4.97 9.58 -3.50
CA THR A 47 4.70 11.03 -3.54
C THR A 47 4.19 11.54 -2.20
N LEU A 48 3.28 10.81 -1.54
CA LEU A 48 2.78 11.18 -0.21
C LEU A 48 3.84 11.13 0.89
N ALA A 49 4.87 10.29 0.73
CA ALA A 49 5.98 10.19 1.69
C ALA A 49 7.06 11.27 1.52
N GLN A 50 7.17 11.89 0.34
CA GLN A 50 8.21 12.90 0.05
C GLN A 50 8.22 14.14 0.97
N PRO A 51 7.06 14.71 1.38
CA PRO A 51 7.05 15.90 2.25
C PRO A 51 7.60 15.66 3.66
N ILE A 52 7.71 14.41 4.11
CA ILE A 52 8.10 14.08 5.50
C ILE A 52 9.62 14.03 5.65
N ALA A 53 10.37 13.82 4.56
CA ALA A 53 11.84 13.71 4.59
C ALA A 53 12.59 15.05 4.67
N GLN A 54 11.91 16.18 4.42
CA GLN A 54 12.54 17.52 4.41
C GLN A 54 12.29 18.31 5.70
N ALA A 55 11.32 17.90 6.53
CA ALA A 55 10.99 18.58 7.77
C ALA A 55 11.92 18.20 8.95
N SER A 56 12.78 17.21 8.80
CA SER A 56 13.70 16.74 9.85
C SER A 56 15.14 17.27 9.72
N SER A 57 15.41 18.18 8.78
CA SER A 57 16.74 18.80 8.59
C SER A 57 16.76 20.31 8.89
N GLN A 58 15.72 20.85 9.53
CA GLN A 58 15.71 22.22 10.06
C GLN A 58 15.40 22.17 11.56
N SER A 59 16.38 21.77 12.37
CA SER A 59 16.46 22.04 13.81
C SER A 59 17.91 21.90 14.26
#